data_AF-A0A432KM70-F1
#
_entry.id   AF-A0A432KM70-F1
#
_cell.length_a   1.000
_cell.length_b   1.000
_cell.length_c   1.000
_cell.angle_alpha   90.00
_cell.angle_beta   90.00
_cell.angle_gamma   90.00
#
_symmetry.space_group_name_H-M   'P 1'
#
loop_
_entity.id
_entity.type
_entity.pdbx_description
1 polymer ?
#
loop_
_entity_poly.entity_id
_entity_poly.type
_entity_poly.pdbx_seq_one_letter_code
_entity_poly.pdbx_strand_id
1 'polypeptide(L)' 'MKVELNLKYDELVKVINQLPQEQMEKLLQSIKAEIKVKNEKKEKLKKFILKAPTWSDKEYSAYQEARNHINKTRLN' A
#
# COMPACT_ATOMS: atom_id res chain seq x y z
N MET A 1 14.26 12.66 -11.25
CA MET A 1 15.55 12.27 -10.64
C MET A 1 15.30 11.83 -9.21
N LYS A 2 15.63 10.58 -8.85
CA LYS A 2 15.72 10.18 -7.43
C LYS A 2 17.15 10.45 -7.00
N VAL A 3 17.34 11.31 -6.00
CA VAL A 3 18.66 11.53 -5.40
C VAL A 3 18.89 10.39 -4.41
N GLU A 4 19.69 9.40 -4.81
CA GLU A 4 20.14 8.34 -3.90
C GLU A 4 21.33 8.87 -3.11
N LEU A 5 21.05 9.47 -1.96
CA LEU A 5 22.08 9.93 -1.03
C LEU A 5 22.72 8.71 -0.36
N ASN A 6 23.96 8.39 -0.74
CA ASN A 6 24.83 7.45 -0.04
C ASN A 6 25.39 8.10 1.24
N LEU A 7 24.52 8.44 2.20
CA LEU A 7 24.90 8.92 3.51
C LEU A 7 24.85 7.76 4.51
N LYS A 8 25.92 7.58 5.30
CA LYS A 8 25.89 6.62 6.40
C LYS A 8 24.97 7.14 7.50
N TYR A 9 24.34 6.23 8.24
CA TYR A 9 23.40 6.58 9.31
C TYR A 9 23.99 7.60 10.30
N ASP A 10 25.24 7.41 10.72
CA ASP A 10 25.92 8.29 11.67
C ASP A 10 26.16 9.70 11.14
N GLU A 11 26.36 9.84 9.82
CA GLU A 11 26.52 11.13 9.17
C GLU A 11 25.19 11.88 9.13
N LEU A 12 24.09 11.16 8.88
CA LEU A 12 22.74 11.69 8.91
C LEU A 12 22.36 12.21 10.31
N VAL A 13 22.70 11.44 11.35
CA VAL A 13 22.45 11.82 12.75
C VAL A 13 23.20 13.10 13.12
N LYS A 14 24.46 13.24 12.68
CA LYS A 14 25.24 14.46 12.92
C LYS A 14 24.60 15.68 12.28
N VAL A 15 24.10 15.56 11.05
CA VAL A 15 23.41 16.64 10.35
C VAL A 15 22.11 17.01 11.05
N ILE A 16 21.31 16.02 11.45
CA ILE A 16 20.04 16.24 12.17
C ILE A 16 20.28 16.95 13.50
N ASN A 17 21.33 16.56 14.24
CA ASN A 17 21.67 17.17 15.54
C ASN A 17 22.16 18.63 15.43
N GLN A 18 22.54 19.09 14.23
CA GLN A 18 22.92 20.48 13.99
C GLN A 18 21.72 21.38 13.68
N LEU A 19 20.52 20.81 13.53
CA LEU A 19 19.32 21.59 13.23
C LEU A 19 18.89 22.42 14.44
N PRO A 20 18.40 23.66 14.22
CA PRO A 20 17.70 24.41 15.24
C PRO A 20 16.48 23.63 15.76
N GLN A 21 16.12 23.84 17.03
CA GLN A 21 15.03 23.10 17.67
C GLN A 21 13.72 23.13 16.86
N GLU A 22 13.33 24.30 16.34
CA GLU A 22 12.11 24.43 15.51
C GLU A 22 12.15 23.58 14.23
N GLN A 23 13.33 23.43 13.62
CA GLN A 23 13.50 22.61 12.41
C GLN A 23 13.49 21.12 12.75
N MET A 24 14.06 20.76 13.91
CA MET A 24 14.02 19.39 14.42
C MET A 24 12.58 18.96 14.75
N GLU A 25 11.77 19.84 15.34
CA GLU A 25 10.35 19.60 15.60
C GLU A 25 9.55 19.41 14.30
N LYS A 26 9.79 20.26 13.29
CA LYS A 26 9.19 20.11 11.95
C LYS A 26 9.57 18.77 11.30
N LEU A 27 10.86 18.42 11.32
CA LEU A 27 11.35 17.15 10.79
C LEU A 27 10.67 15.95 11.46
N LEU A 28 10.57 15.98 12.79
CA LEU A 28 9.93 14.93 13.57
C LEU A 28 8.44 14.78 13.22
N GLN A 29 7.73 15.89 13.01
CA GLN A 29 6.34 15.87 12.54
C GLN A 29 6.22 15.25 11.14
N SER A 30 7.08 15.65 10.20
CA SER A 30 7.09 15.10 8.84
C SER A 30 7.36 13.59 8.83
N ILE A 31 8.35 13.12 9.61
CA ILE A 31 8.66 11.70 9.75
C ILE A 31 7.47 10.93 10.33
N LYS A 32 6.87 11.44 11.42
CA LYS A 32 5.68 10.81 12.04
C LYS A 32 4.51 10.72 11.07
N ALA A 33 4.25 11.77 10.30
CA ALA A 33 3.20 11.78 9.28
C ALA A 33 3.46 10.72 8.19
N GLU A 34 4.70 10.60 7.71
CA GLU A 34 5.04 9.63 6.68
C GLU A 34 4.93 8.18 7.19
N ILE A 35 5.40 7.90 8.41
CA ILE A 35 5.24 6.59 9.05
C ILE A 35 3.75 6.23 9.18
N LYS A 36 2.92 7.18 9.61
CA LYS A 36 1.47 6.98 9.73
C LYS A 36 0.84 6.64 8.37
N VAL A 37 1.16 7.40 7.32
CA VAL A 37 0.65 7.14 5.96
C VAL A 37 1.07 5.77 5.44
N LYS A 38 2.31 5.34 5.68
CA LYS A 38 2.80 4.01 5.27
C LYS A 38 2.02 2.89 5.98
N ASN A 39 1.79 3.03 7.29
CA ASN A 39 1.02 2.05 8.06
C ASN A 39 -0.45 2.03 7.66
N GLU A 40 -1.07 3.19 7.43
CA GLU A 40 -2.46 3.29 6.98
C GLU A 40 -2.67 2.66 5.60
N LYS A 41 -1.73 2.82 4.66
CA LYS A 41 -1.81 2.16 3.35
C LYS A 41 -1.79 0.64 3.47
N LYS A 42 -0.94 0.09 4.33
CA LYS A 42 -0.86 -1.36 4.57
C LYS A 42 -2.16 -1.91 5.16
N GLU A 43 -2.72 -1.22 6.15
CA GLU A 43 -3.99 -1.63 6.77
C GLU A 43 -5.18 -1.45 5.83
N LYS A 44 -5.22 -0.38 5.02
CA LYS A 44 -6.25 -0.20 3.99
C LYS A 44 -6.21 -1.31 2.96
N LEU A 45 -5.02 -1.70 2.47
CA LEU A 45 -4.87 -2.80 1.53
C LEU A 45 -5.33 -4.13 2.15
N LYS A 46 -4.92 -4.43 3.38
CA LYS A 46 -5.35 -5.62 4.11
C LYS A 46 -6.87 -5.69 4.24
N LYS A 47 -7.51 -4.59 4.65
CA LYS A 47 -8.97 -4.50 4.75
C LYS A 47 -9.66 -4.64 3.40
N PHE A 48 -9.07 -4.11 2.33
CA PHE A 48 -9.61 -4.26 0.98
C PHE A 48 -9.60 -5.73 0.54
N ILE A 49 -8.46 -6.42 0.69
CA ILE A 49 -8.33 -7.85 0.33
C ILE A 49 -9.32 -8.70 1.14
N LEU A 50 -9.44 -8.45 2.45
CA LEU A 50 -10.34 -9.22 3.32
C LEU A 50 -11.83 -8.93 3.07
N LYS A 51 -12.16 -7.81 2.43
CA LYS A 51 -13.54 -7.46 2.04
C LYS A 51 -13.88 -7.88 0.62
N ALA A 52 -12.94 -8.47 -0.12
CA ALA A 52 -13.22 -8.92 -1.46
C ALA A 52 -14.31 -10.02 -1.41
N PRO A 53 -15.31 -9.96 -2.31
CA PRO A 53 -16.28 -11.03 -2.42
C PRO A 53 -15.55 -12.33 -2.74
N THR A 54 -15.87 -13.38 -2.00
CA THR A 54 -15.38 -14.73 -2.26
C THR A 54 -16.55 -15.55 -2.80
N TRP A 55 -16.24 -16.57 -3.59
CA TRP A 55 -17.23 -17.52 -4.06
C TRP A 55 -17.02 -18.83 -3.34
N SER A 56 -18.11 -19.41 -2.86
CA SER A 56 -18.16 -20.83 -2.56
C SER A 56 -17.98 -21.66 -3.83
N ASP A 57 -17.57 -22.92 -3.69
CA ASP A 57 -17.41 -23.82 -4.83
C ASP A 57 -18.68 -23.94 -5.67
N LYS A 58 -19.85 -23.87 -5.01
CA LYS A 58 -21.16 -23.88 -5.67
C LYS A 58 -21.40 -22.63 -6.51
N GLU A 59 -21.10 -21.45 -5.97
CA GLU A 59 -21.22 -20.17 -6.70
C GLU A 59 -20.25 -20.11 -7.88
N TYR A 60 -19.03 -20.64 -7.69
CA TYR A 60 -18.05 -20.72 -8.76
C TYR A 60 -18.50 -21.64 -9.91
N SER A 61 -19.04 -22.83 -9.59
CA SER A 61 -19.59 -23.75 -10.59
C SER A 61 -20.73 -23.12 -11.38
N ALA A 62 -21.67 -22.47 -10.69
CA ALA A 62 -22.79 -21.79 -11.33
C ALA A 62 -22.32 -20.66 -12.27
N TYR A 63 -21.31 -19.89 -11.85
CA TYR A 63 -20.68 -18.89 -12.69
C TYR A 63 -20.06 -19.50 -13.96
N GLN A 64 -19.33 -20.61 -13.83
CA GLN A 64 -18.71 -21.29 -14.98
C GLN A 64 -19.74 -21.81 -15.97
N GLU A 65 -20.82 -22.42 -15.49
CA GLU A 65 -21.93 -22.90 -16.33
C GLU A 65 -22.59 -21.75 -17.10
N ALA A 66 -22.91 -20.65 -16.40
CA ALA A 66 -23.46 -19.44 -17.03
C ALA A 66 -22.50 -18.87 -18.07
N ARG A 67 -21.19 -18.83 -17.77
CA ARG A 67 -20.18 -18.33 -18.70
C ARG A 67 -20.06 -19.21 -19.95
N ASN A 68 -20.09 -20.52 -19.78
CA ASN A 68 -20.08 -21.48 -20.87
C ASN A 68 -21.32 -21.35 -21.75
N HIS A 69 -22.49 -21.17 -21.16
CA HIS A 69 -23.74 -20.93 -21.90
C HIS A 69 -23.63 -19.65 -22.74
N ILE A 70 -23.23 -18.53 -22.13
CA ILE A 70 -23.07 -17.24 -22.84
C ILE A 70 -22.08 -17.35 -24.01
N ASN A 71 -20.95 -18.02 -23.80
CA ASN A 71 -19.94 -18.18 -24.86
C ASN A 71 -20.45 -19.03 -26.02
N LYS A 72 -21.18 -20.11 -25.74
CA LYS A 72 -21.81 -20.93 -26.79
C LYS A 72 -22.88 -20.17 -27.56
N THR A 73 -23.68 -19.34 -26.90
CA THR A 73 -24.69 -18.50 -27.57
C THR A 73 -24.10 -17.36 -28.40
N ARG A 74 -22.83 -17.00 -28.22
CA ARG A 74 -22.15 -15.95 -29.02
C ARG A 74 -21.44 -16.48 -30.26
N LEU A 75 -21.21 -17.78 -30.33
CA LEU A 75 -20.53 -18.46 -31.44
C LEU A 75 -21.52 -19.17 -32.40
N ASN A 76 -22.81 -19.15 -32.06
CA ASN A 76 -23.93 -19.56 -32.91
C ASN A 76 -24.65 -18.32 -33.42
#